data_AF-A0A3D1KD13-F1
#
_entry.id   AF-A0A3D1KD13-F1
#
_cell.length_a   1.000
_cell.length_b   1.000
_cell.length_c   1.000
_cell.angle_alpha   90.00
_cell.angle_beta   90.00
_cell.angle_gamma   90.00
#
_symmetry.space_group_name_H-M   'P 1'
#
loop_
_entity.id
_entity.type
_entity.pdbx_description
1 polymer ?
#
loop_
_entity_poly.entity_id
_entity_poly.type
_entity_poly.pdbx_seq_one_letter_code
_entity_poly.pdbx_strand_id
1 'polypeptide(L)'
;MNTFWLILGFTAQALFSARFIVQWIASEKAKESIIPSLFWYLSITGGGLLLIYAIHIKDPVFIIGQAFGFLIYGRNIYFVIKKKRMKIVEQAAP
;
A
#
# COMPACT_ATOMS: atom_id res chain seq x y z
N MET A 1 1.48 18.11 20.06
CA MET A 1 1.04 17.66 18.73
C MET A 1 0.23 18.77 18.11
N ASN A 2 0.58 19.28 16.92
CA ASN A 2 -0.25 20.26 16.21
C ASN A 2 -1.42 19.52 15.52
N THR A 3 -2.60 20.14 15.42
CA THR A 3 -3.78 19.65 14.69
C THR A 3 -3.44 19.13 13.30
N PHE A 4 -2.51 19.79 12.60
CA PHE A 4 -2.01 19.34 11.31
C PHE A 4 -1.47 17.89 11.33
N TRP A 5 -0.63 17.54 12.31
CA TRP A 5 -0.04 16.21 12.42
C TRP A 5 -1.06 15.15 12.82
N LEU A 6 -2.06 15.52 13.62
CA LEU A 6 -3.17 14.65 13.96
C LEU A 6 -4.00 14.30 12.72
N ILE A 7 -4.36 15.31 11.92
CA ILE A 7 -5.08 15.12 10.65
C ILE A 7 -4.26 14.23 9.71
N LEU A 8 -2.97 14.52 9.54
CA LEU A 8 -2.07 13.70 8.71
C LEU A 8 -2.06 12.25 9.18
N GLY A 9 -1.91 12.00 10.49
CA GLY A 9 -1.91 10.65 11.06
C GLY A 9 -3.22 9.90 10.78
N PHE A 10 -4.38 10.54 10.99
CA PHE A 10 -5.68 9.93 10.70
C PHE A 10 -5.90 9.71 9.20
N THR A 11 -5.51 10.64 8.34
CA THR A 11 -5.58 10.48 6.88
C THR A 11 -4.69 9.33 6.42
N ALA A 12 -3.46 9.25 6.92
CA ALA A 12 -2.52 8.18 6.63
C ALA A 12 -3.07 6.82 7.07
N GLN A 13 -3.63 6.75 8.29
CA GLN A 13 -4.25 5.55 8.82
C GLN A 13 -5.50 5.13 8.01
N ALA A 14 -6.34 6.08 7.60
CA ALA A 14 -7.51 5.81 6.79
C ALA A 14 -7.13 5.24 5.41
N LEU A 15 -6.16 5.86 4.74
CA LEU A 15 -5.63 5.36 3.46
C LEU A 15 -5.00 3.97 3.62
N PHE A 16 -4.20 3.77 4.66
CA PHE A 16 -3.57 2.48 4.93
C PHE A 16 -4.57 1.40 5.32
N SER A 17 -5.69 1.75 5.96
CA SER A 17 -6.74 0.78 6.33
C SER A 17 -7.67 0.47 5.16
N ALA A 18 -7.92 1.43 4.27
CA ALA A 18 -8.74 1.26 3.07
C ALA A 18 -8.25 0.11 2.18
N ARG A 19 -6.96 -0.26 2.24
CA ARG A 19 -6.42 -1.42 1.51
C ARG A 19 -7.15 -2.72 1.85
N PHE A 20 -7.55 -2.92 3.12
CA PHE A 20 -8.27 -4.11 3.54
C PHE A 20 -9.70 -4.10 3.02
N ILE A 21 -10.36 -2.94 2.99
CA ILE A 21 -11.69 -2.79 2.39
C ILE A 21 -11.63 -3.14 0.90
N VAL A 22 -10.64 -2.61 0.18
CA VAL A 22 -10.42 -2.91 -1.24
C VAL A 22 -10.15 -4.40 -1.48
N GLN A 23 -9.30 -5.01 -0.65
CA GLN A 23 -9.00 -6.44 -0.75
C GLN A 23 -10.22 -7.29 -0.46
N TRP A 24 -11.00 -6.95 0.56
CA TRP A 24 -12.21 -7.66 0.93
C TRP A 24 -13.23 -7.61 -0.20
N ILE A 25 -13.55 -6.42 -0.72
CA ILE A 25 -14.49 -6.26 -1.86
C ILE A 25 -14.00 -7.04 -3.08
N ALA A 26 -12.70 -7.02 -3.38
CA ALA A 26 -12.15 -7.77 -4.51
C ALA A 26 -12.26 -9.29 -4.29
N SER A 27 -12.02 -9.77 -3.08
CA SER A 27 -12.07 -11.19 -2.73
C SER A 27 -13.49 -11.73 -2.73
N GLU A 28 -14.46 -10.97 -2.20
CA GLU A 28 -15.89 -11.33 -2.26
C GLU A 28 -16.38 -11.45 -3.70
N LYS A 29 -16.01 -10.49 -4.56
CA LYS A 29 -16.36 -10.53 -5.98
C LYS A 29 -15.75 -11.72 -6.72
N ALA A 30 -14.54 -12.14 -6.33
CA ALA A 30 -13.84 -13.26 -6.92
C ALA A 30 -14.20 -14.62 -6.28
N LYS A 31 -14.84 -14.63 -5.11
CA LYS A 31 -15.05 -15.81 -4.25
C LYS A 31 -13.75 -16.55 -3.91
N GLU A 32 -12.64 -15.82 -3.86
CA GLU A 32 -11.29 -16.33 -3.63
C GLU A 32 -10.48 -15.32 -2.80
N SER A 33 -9.50 -15.80 -2.03
CA SER A 33 -8.58 -14.91 -1.28
C SER A 33 -7.57 -14.28 -2.24
N ILE A 34 -7.92 -13.12 -2.80
CA ILE A 34 -7.09 -12.41 -3.78
C ILE A 34 -6.60 -11.07 -3.24
N ILE A 35 -5.38 -10.69 -3.59
CA ILE A 35 -4.81 -9.38 -3.28
C ILE A 35 -4.82 -8.53 -4.56
N PRO A 36 -5.73 -7.53 -4.67
CA PRO A 36 -5.78 -6.69 -5.85
C PRO A 36 -4.53 -5.80 -5.94
N SER A 37 -4.15 -5.40 -7.15
CA SER A 37 -3.01 -4.49 -7.37
C SER A 37 -3.15 -3.17 -6.58
N LEU A 38 -4.39 -2.66 -6.46
CA LEU A 38 -4.72 -1.47 -5.68
C LEU A 38 -4.35 -1.57 -4.20
N PHE A 39 -4.30 -2.78 -3.64
CA PHE A 39 -3.83 -3.01 -2.26
C PHE A 39 -2.41 -2.49 -2.06
N TRP A 40 -1.51 -2.77 -3.02
CA TRP A 40 -0.11 -2.39 -2.92
C TRP A 40 0.07 -0.87 -3.08
N TYR A 41 -0.71 -0.25 -3.97
CA TYR A 41 -0.70 1.20 -4.14
C TYR A 41 -1.22 1.95 -2.90
N LEU A 42 -2.27 1.45 -2.24
CA LEU A 42 -2.73 2.01 -0.97
C LEU A 42 -1.73 1.78 0.17
N SER A 43 -1.02 0.64 0.14
CA SER A 43 -0.01 0.32 1.15
C SER A 43 1.21 1.24 1.06
N ILE A 44 1.72 1.52 -0.15
CA ILE A 44 2.86 2.42 -0.32
C ILE A 44 2.50 3.86 0.03
N THR A 45 1.31 4.34 -0.35
CA THR A 45 0.89 5.73 -0.08
C THR A 45 0.54 5.92 1.40
N GLY A 46 -0.34 5.09 1.96
CA GLY A 46 -0.72 5.16 3.37
C GLY A 46 0.46 4.84 4.30
N GLY A 47 1.25 3.80 3.98
CA GLY A 47 2.44 3.43 4.75
C GLY A 47 3.53 4.48 4.70
N GLY A 48 3.73 5.15 3.56
CA GLY A 48 4.66 6.28 3.44
C GLY A 48 4.26 7.47 4.31
N LEU A 49 2.97 7.83 4.31
CA LEU A 49 2.46 8.88 5.19
C LEU A 49 2.56 8.50 6.67
N LEU A 50 2.26 7.24 7.02
CA LEU A 50 2.43 6.74 8.38
C LEU A 50 3.89 6.72 8.80
N LEU A 51 4.83 6.43 7.90
CA LEU A 51 6.26 6.51 8.17
C LEU A 51 6.70 7.95 8.45
N ILE A 52 6.23 8.93 7.66
CA ILE A 52 6.47 10.36 7.90
C ILE A 52 5.92 10.76 9.29
N TYR A 53 4.71 10.33 9.61
CA TYR A 53 4.10 10.54 10.92
C TYR A 53 4.91 9.89 12.05
N ALA A 54 5.36 8.64 11.88
CA ALA A 54 6.16 7.88 12.83
C ALA A 54 7.49 8.58 13.16
N ILE A 55 8.16 9.10 12.12
CA ILE A 55 9.40 9.88 12.25
C ILE A 55 9.12 11.17 13.03
N HIS A 56 8.01 11.85 12.76
CA HIS A 56 7.64 13.07 13.48
C HIS A 56 7.44 12.83 14.98
N ILE A 57 6.74 11.75 15.34
CA ILE A 57 6.50 11.40 16.75
C ILE A 57 7.66 10.64 17.41
N LYS A 58 8.72 10.36 16.65
CA LYS A 58 9.94 9.64 17.08
C LYS A 58 9.64 8.24 17.66
N ASP A 59 8.73 7.50 17.03
CA ASP A 59 8.41 6.12 17.41
C ASP A 59 9.30 5.13 16.64
N PRO A 60 10.40 4.61 17.22
CA PRO A 60 11.32 3.74 16.50
C PRO A 60 10.71 2.40 16.09
N VAL A 61 9.76 1.87 16.87
CA VAL A 61 9.11 0.58 16.57
C VAL A 61 8.26 0.72 15.32
N PHE A 62 7.47 1.79 15.27
CA PHE A 62 6.61 2.05 14.13
C PHE A 62 7.41 2.44 12.88
N ILE A 63 8.51 3.19 13.03
CA ILE A 63 9.42 3.54 11.94
C ILE A 63 10.02 2.28 11.30
N ILE A 64 10.58 1.36 12.10
CA ILE A 64 11.21 0.14 11.58
C ILE A 64 10.17 -0.74 10.86
N GLY A 65 9.00 -0.93 11.47
CA GLY A 65 7.92 -1.69 10.87
C GLY A 65 7.43 -1.12 9.54
N GLN A 66 7.20 0.19 9.48
CA GLN A 66 6.73 0.84 8.26
C GLN A 66 7.81 0.96 7.19
N ALA A 67 9.08 1.20 7.56
CA ALA A 67 10.19 1.21 6.61
C ALA A 67 10.35 -0.15 5.93
N PHE A 68 10.29 -1.25 6.71
CA PHE A 68 10.31 -2.59 6.15
C PHE A 68 9.09 -2.85 5.25
N GLY A 69 7.89 -2.48 5.71
CA GLY A 69 6.67 -2.55 4.91
C GLY A 69 6.80 -1.82 3.58
N PHE A 70 7.33 -0.60 3.58
CA PHE A 70 7.52 0.24 2.40
C PHE A 70 8.37 -0.44 1.33
N LEU A 71 9.45 -1.13 1.73
CA LEU A 71 10.28 -1.93 0.82
C LEU A 71 9.49 -3.07 0.17
N ILE A 72 8.71 -3.81 0.97
CA ILE A 72 7.89 -4.92 0.47
C ILE A 72 6.80 -4.42 -0.48
N TYR A 73 6.15 -3.31 -0.17
CA TYR A 73 5.12 -2.71 -1.01
C TYR A 73 5.70 -2.26 -2.35
N GLY A 74 6.86 -1.59 -2.34
CA GLY A 74 7.58 -1.19 -3.56
C GLY A 74 7.96 -2.37 -4.43
N ARG A 75 8.52 -3.43 -3.81
CA ARG A 75 8.85 -4.70 -4.50
C ARG A 75 7.62 -5.32 -5.15
N ASN A 76 6.48 -5.35 -4.46
CA ASN A 76 5.26 -5.94 -5.02
C ASN A 76 4.65 -5.10 -6.14
N ILE A 77 4.70 -3.76 -6.04
CA ILE A 77 4.31 -2.87 -7.14
C ILE A 77 5.18 -3.12 -8.38
N TYR A 78 6.50 -3.28 -8.21
CA TYR A 78 7.39 -3.62 -9.32
C TYR A 78 6.94 -4.91 -10.05
N PHE A 79 6.59 -5.97 -9.31
CA PHE A 79 6.09 -7.21 -9.92
C PHE A 79 4.74 -7.04 -10.60
N VAL A 80 3.83 -6.24 -10.03
CA VAL A 80 2.53 -5.91 -10.65
C VAL A 80 2.74 -5.22 -12.00
N ILE A 81 3.62 -4.23 -12.06
CA ILE A 81 3.93 -3.49 -13.30
C ILE A 81 4.59 -4.43 -14.31
N LYS A 82 5.59 -5.21 -13.89
CA LYS A 82 6.29 -6.17 -14.76
C LYS A 82 5.32 -7.18 -15.37
N LYS A 83 4.42 -7.77 -14.57
CA LYS A 83 3.40 -8.71 -15.04
C LYS A 83 2.45 -8.08 -16.06
N LYS A 84 2.04 -6.83 -15.84
CA LYS A 84 1.18 -6.10 -16.79
C LYS A 84 1.89 -5.87 -18.12
N ARG A 85 3.18 -5.50 -18.10
CA ARG A 85 3.99 -5.34 -19.33
C ARG A 85 4.13 -6.63 -20.12
N MET A 86 4.41 -7.75 -19.45
CA MET A 86 4.57 -9.05 -20.11
C MET A 86 3.28 -9.50 -20.81
N LYS A 87 2.12 -9.33 -20.16
CA LYS A 87 0.82 -9.64 -20.79
C LYS A 87 0.55 -8.83 -22.05
N ILE A 88 0.95 -7.55 -22.07
CA ILE A 88 0.78 -6.67 -23.25
C ILE A 88 1.66 -7.17 -24.41
N VAL A 89 2.90 -7.59 -24.13
CA VAL A 89 3.81 -8.11 -25.15
C VAL A 89 3.30 -9.44 -25.73
N GLU A 90 2.83 -10.35 -24.88
CA GLU A 90 2.25 -11.64 -25.31
C GLU A 90 1.02 -11.45 -26.20
N GLN A 91 0.16 -10.47 -25.89
CA GLN A 91 -1.02 -10.14 -26.70
C GLN A 91 -0.68 -9.44 -28.03
N ALA A 92 0.52 -8.88 -28.17
CA ALA A 92 0.96 -8.15 -29.34
C ALA A 92 1.89 -8.97 -30.27
N ALA A 93 2.22 -10.21 -29.90
CA ALA A 93 2.99 -11.12 -30.74
C ALA A 93 2.11 -11.71 -31.85
N PRO A 94 2.58 -11.75 -33.11
CA PRO A 94 1.83 -12.26 -34.26
C PRO A 94 1.63 -13.79 -34.21
#